data_AF-A0A960XE63-F1
#
_entry.id   AF-A0A960XE63-F1
#
_cell.length_a   1.000
_cell.length_b   1.000
_cell.length_c   1.000
_cell.angle_alpha   90.00
_cell.angle_beta   90.00
_cell.angle_gamma   90.00
#
_symmetry.space_group_name_H-M   'P 1'
#
loop_
_entity.id
_entity.type
_entity.pdbx_description
1 polymer ?
#
loop_
_entity_poly.entity_id
_entity_poly.type
_entity_poly.pdbx_seq_one_letter_code
_entity_poly.pdbx_strand_id
1 'polypeptide(L)'
;MFWTALDFQRIAEFDEALIEQLKSYLDEREKRLREEILQAIAPELGDEATATKDIFGYLDKRRRLIELGSSPAPGLEPFLEAMVPVNRALWNYVEVLEGATTELFDQLWQLGLKKWAPEIFRGVKAVQNVLNLRLEAVEEQLTKLEKQLQEIKCLSRGRSRGWRKFNLWRYLSTPLIDPALHRNVKKSLKFLSLRFQDFTKRFDAYGMLNEKIDASLEKFGSFVALKNLESNDRKVYQQLYRLLRLWELDRKTRDIAFKDIARAINHLLYHDKAIRLFRSYLNQLQEMVFESSRMFKTPKLEAYLASIGESMESFQIEAKVLRRALSNYRHFLLQSDPNPYTRSRWGFMEWVVGPEPRHTKELVKLVYETQRLEEYIERILLAATNQQEKEDPFPEIENLLHELGQPLLSRNLIRHRVETLFGILETADELCCRKMETVVKVGEVLTKVLGIDWKHQVVHEMPLFEELYEIHMGILAAHDDVTHHQRLKKFREIIVQIEEWVKSGGTYKHSEEIEVDINDIKEQMQDFLGHLQRDVKRETDANIYDRYLMAQRNLLEYRYIFGEFLYHLRTMGGEGDYIRAQFLFLDQYFEAMEAHLTDWKRMLFPEES
;
A
#
# COMPACT_ATOMS: atom_id res chain seq x y z
N MET A 1 -17.41 34.21 -26.06
CA MET A 1 -16.73 33.25 -25.18
C MET A 1 -17.72 32.86 -24.08
N PHE A 2 -18.08 31.57 -24.00
CA PHE A 2 -18.92 31.07 -22.92
C PHE A 2 -18.08 30.94 -21.65
N TRP A 3 -18.45 31.69 -20.63
CA TRP A 3 -17.81 31.70 -19.32
C TRP A 3 -18.11 30.39 -18.59
N THR A 4 -17.07 29.68 -18.16
CA THR A 4 -17.15 28.72 -17.06
C THR A 4 -16.82 29.48 -15.79
N ALA A 5 -17.60 29.30 -14.72
CA ALA A 5 -17.19 29.75 -13.40
C ALA A 5 -15.78 29.20 -13.15
N LEU A 6 -14.88 30.01 -12.57
CA LEU A 6 -13.60 29.53 -12.06
C LEU A 6 -13.90 28.58 -10.91
N ASP A 7 -14.21 27.34 -11.30
CA ASP A 7 -14.40 26.22 -10.42
C ASP A 7 -13.02 25.68 -10.12
N PHE A 8 -12.42 26.21 -9.05
CA PHE A 8 -11.15 25.70 -8.54
C PHE A 8 -11.28 24.22 -8.11
N GLN A 9 -12.50 23.66 -7.98
CA GLN A 9 -12.78 22.27 -7.60
C GLN A 9 -12.25 21.21 -8.59
N ARG A 10 -11.69 21.61 -9.73
CA ARG A 10 -11.14 20.69 -10.75
C ARG A 10 -9.70 20.99 -11.19
N ILE A 11 -8.96 21.79 -10.42
CA ILE A 11 -7.57 22.10 -10.78
C ILE A 11 -6.69 20.90 -10.43
N ALA A 12 -6.36 20.12 -11.44
CA ALA A 12 -5.41 19.03 -11.29
C ALA A 12 -3.96 19.54 -11.18
N GLU A 13 -3.65 20.74 -11.69
CA GLU A 13 -2.27 21.23 -11.88
C GLU A 13 -2.18 22.74 -11.61
N PHE A 14 -1.22 23.14 -10.75
CA PHE A 14 -0.89 24.55 -10.50
C PHE A 14 0.09 25.05 -11.58
N ASP A 15 -0.43 25.35 -12.77
CA ASP A 15 0.34 25.72 -13.95
C ASP A 15 0.26 27.23 -14.29
N GLU A 16 0.97 27.65 -15.35
CA GLU A 16 0.95 29.04 -15.82
C GLU A 16 -0.44 29.47 -16.31
N ALA A 17 -1.20 28.56 -16.94
CA ALA A 17 -2.53 28.84 -17.44
C ALA A 17 -3.50 29.21 -16.30
N LEU A 18 -3.44 28.50 -15.17
CA LEU A 18 -4.22 28.84 -13.97
C LEU A 18 -3.87 30.24 -13.45
N ILE A 19 -2.59 30.59 -13.43
CA ILE A 19 -2.14 31.90 -12.95
C ILE A 19 -2.67 33.02 -13.85
N GLU A 20 -2.65 32.82 -15.17
CA GLU A 20 -3.21 33.76 -16.14
C GLU A 20 -4.73 33.89 -16.00
N GLN A 21 -5.44 32.77 -15.82
CA GLN A 21 -6.88 32.78 -15.58
C GLN A 21 -7.23 33.54 -14.31
N LEU A 22 -6.51 33.31 -13.20
CA LEU A 22 -6.71 34.04 -11.96
C LEU A 22 -6.46 35.54 -12.14
N LYS A 23 -5.39 35.94 -12.82
CA LYS A 23 -5.11 37.36 -13.10
C LYS A 23 -6.23 38.01 -13.89
N SER A 24 -6.63 37.38 -15.00
CA SER A 24 -7.73 37.87 -15.86
C SER A 24 -9.04 38.00 -15.08
N TYR A 25 -9.34 37.02 -14.23
CA TYR A 25 -10.51 37.03 -13.36
C TYR A 25 -10.50 38.19 -12.37
N LEU A 26 -9.39 38.38 -11.65
CA LEU A 26 -9.25 39.44 -10.68
C LEU A 26 -9.27 40.83 -11.35
N ASP A 27 -8.69 40.96 -12.54
CA ASP A 27 -8.71 42.20 -13.33
C ASP A 27 -10.13 42.56 -13.78
N GLU A 28 -10.92 41.57 -14.21
CA GLU A 28 -12.33 41.78 -14.56
C GLU A 28 -13.15 42.19 -13.34
N ARG A 29 -12.95 41.54 -12.19
CA ARG A 29 -13.63 41.88 -10.94
C ARG A 29 -13.25 43.28 -10.44
N GLU A 30 -11.98 43.66 -10.57
CA GLU A 30 -11.49 45.00 -10.25
C GLU A 30 -12.08 46.05 -11.21
N LYS A 31 -12.24 45.73 -12.49
CA LYS A 31 -12.94 46.59 -13.45
C LYS A 31 -14.40 46.84 -13.04
N ARG A 32 -15.15 45.77 -12.71
CA ARG A 32 -16.54 45.89 -12.24
C ARG A 32 -16.65 46.69 -10.95
N LEU A 33 -15.76 46.45 -9.97
CA LEU A 33 -15.67 47.25 -8.76
C LEU A 33 -15.56 48.74 -9.08
N ARG A 34 -14.69 49.09 -10.04
CA ARG A 34 -14.48 50.49 -10.40
C ARG A 34 -15.72 51.13 -11.01
N GLU A 35 -16.39 50.42 -11.92
CA GLU A 35 -17.62 50.87 -12.56
C GLU A 35 -18.74 51.10 -11.53
N GLU A 36 -18.92 50.16 -10.59
CA GLU A 36 -19.92 50.27 -9.52
C GLU A 36 -19.66 51.47 -8.59
N ILE A 37 -18.40 51.72 -8.21
CA ILE A 37 -18.02 52.88 -7.39
C ILE A 37 -18.27 54.20 -8.15
N LEU A 38 -17.89 54.28 -9.43
CA LEU A 38 -18.08 55.48 -10.24
C LEU A 38 -19.57 55.77 -10.48
N GLN A 39 -20.38 54.76 -10.76
CA GLN A 39 -21.83 54.92 -10.91
C GLN A 39 -22.49 55.42 -9.62
N ALA A 40 -22.02 54.96 -8.47
CA ALA A 40 -22.54 55.38 -7.17
C ALA A 40 -22.19 56.84 -6.83
N ILE A 41 -20.93 57.26 -7.07
CA ILE A 41 -20.46 58.57 -6.65
C ILE A 41 -20.69 59.63 -7.73
N ALA A 42 -20.72 59.24 -9.00
CA ALA A 42 -20.80 60.11 -10.17
C ALA A 42 -21.87 59.65 -11.17
N PRO A 43 -23.15 59.62 -10.77
CA PRO A 43 -24.24 59.17 -11.64
C PRO A 43 -24.38 60.02 -12.91
N GLU A 44 -23.92 61.27 -12.86
CA GLU A 44 -23.87 62.22 -13.97
C GLU A 44 -22.93 61.82 -15.12
N LEU A 45 -22.01 60.87 -14.90
CA LEU A 45 -21.18 60.32 -15.98
C LEU A 45 -21.94 59.33 -16.87
N GLY A 46 -23.08 58.77 -16.45
CA GLY A 46 -23.84 57.80 -17.24
C GLY A 46 -22.96 56.68 -17.83
N ASP A 47 -23.03 56.46 -19.14
CA ASP A 47 -22.20 55.48 -19.87
C ASP A 47 -20.70 55.85 -19.89
N GLU A 48 -20.32 57.12 -19.74
CA GLU A 48 -18.91 57.56 -19.67
C GLU A 48 -18.20 57.11 -18.38
N ALA A 49 -18.96 56.67 -17.37
CA ALA A 49 -18.39 56.05 -16.17
C ALA A 49 -17.56 54.79 -16.51
N THR A 50 -17.95 54.05 -17.55
CA THR A 50 -17.19 52.88 -18.03
C THR A 50 -15.89 53.23 -18.77
N ALA A 51 -15.76 54.47 -19.26
CA ALA A 51 -14.55 54.94 -19.96
C ALA A 51 -13.48 55.49 -18.99
N THR A 52 -13.90 55.89 -17.79
CA THR A 52 -13.01 56.50 -16.79
C THR A 52 -12.25 55.43 -16.01
N LYS A 53 -10.96 55.26 -16.28
CA LYS A 53 -10.12 54.22 -15.66
C LYS A 53 -9.60 54.55 -14.26
N ASP A 54 -9.67 55.83 -13.84
CA ASP A 54 -9.04 56.33 -12.61
C ASP A 54 -10.05 57.04 -11.68
N ILE A 55 -10.49 56.30 -10.67
CA ILE A 55 -11.40 56.80 -9.62
C ILE A 55 -10.73 57.90 -8.80
N PHE A 56 -9.47 57.72 -8.44
CA PHE A 56 -8.76 58.66 -7.57
C PHE A 56 -8.54 60.00 -8.28
N GLY A 57 -8.18 59.97 -9.58
CA GLY A 57 -8.06 61.16 -10.42
C GLY A 57 -9.39 61.88 -10.62
N TYR A 58 -10.50 61.13 -10.77
CA TYR A 58 -11.84 61.72 -10.82
C TYR A 58 -12.20 62.41 -9.50
N LEU A 59 -12.01 61.74 -8.35
CA LEU A 59 -12.31 62.30 -7.03
C LEU A 59 -11.46 63.55 -6.74
N ASP A 60 -10.18 63.54 -7.11
CA ASP A 60 -9.29 64.70 -6.97
C ASP A 60 -9.74 65.88 -7.85
N LYS A 61 -10.11 65.62 -9.11
CA LYS A 61 -10.63 66.65 -10.02
C LYS A 61 -11.94 67.22 -9.49
N ARG A 62 -12.85 66.36 -9.01
CA ARG A 62 -14.12 66.76 -8.43
C ARG A 62 -13.92 67.62 -7.17
N ARG A 63 -13.03 67.20 -6.27
CA ARG A 63 -12.64 67.98 -5.09
C ARG A 63 -12.18 69.40 -5.49
N ARG A 64 -11.24 69.51 -6.44
CA ARG A 64 -10.74 70.81 -6.92
C ARG A 64 -11.84 71.67 -7.54
N LEU A 65 -12.75 71.09 -8.32
CA LEU A 65 -13.87 71.82 -8.92
C LEU A 65 -14.87 72.34 -7.87
N ILE A 66 -15.07 71.58 -6.78
CA ILE A 66 -15.88 72.01 -5.65
C ILE A 66 -15.18 73.15 -4.88
N GLU A 67 -13.87 73.04 -4.64
CA GLU A 67 -13.07 74.07 -3.96
C GLU A 67 -13.02 75.39 -4.75
N LEU A 68 -12.91 75.32 -6.08
CA LEU A 68 -12.91 76.47 -6.98
C LEU A 68 -14.30 77.08 -7.20
N GLY A 69 -15.36 76.47 -6.67
CA GLY A 69 -16.75 76.92 -6.82
C GLY A 69 -17.37 76.64 -8.18
N SER A 70 -16.64 75.96 -9.08
CA SER A 70 -17.05 75.62 -10.45
C SER A 70 -18.04 74.46 -10.53
N SER A 71 -18.23 73.72 -9.43
CA SER A 71 -19.20 72.63 -9.33
C SER A 71 -19.92 72.69 -7.96
N PRO A 72 -21.25 72.48 -7.90
CA PRO A 72 -21.96 72.42 -6.63
C PRO A 72 -21.51 71.21 -5.82
N ALA A 73 -21.17 71.41 -4.55
CA ALA A 73 -20.88 70.30 -3.65
C ALA A 73 -22.14 69.43 -3.47
N PRO A 74 -22.01 68.09 -3.44
CA PRO A 74 -23.17 67.22 -3.27
C PRO A 74 -23.82 67.45 -1.90
N GLY A 75 -25.15 67.38 -1.83
CA GLY A 75 -25.88 67.41 -0.57
C GLY A 75 -25.46 66.27 0.35
N LEU A 76 -25.43 66.51 1.67
CA LEU A 76 -24.91 65.53 2.64
C LEU A 76 -25.69 64.22 2.65
N GLU A 77 -27.03 64.27 2.57
CA GLU A 77 -27.89 63.08 2.54
C GLU A 77 -27.69 62.23 1.27
N PRO A 78 -27.81 62.78 0.04
CA PRO A 78 -27.49 62.03 -1.19
C PRO A 78 -26.08 61.45 -1.23
N PHE A 79 -25.09 62.17 -0.67
CA PHE A 79 -23.71 61.69 -0.59
C PHE A 79 -23.57 60.49 0.36
N LEU A 80 -24.28 60.47 1.49
CA LEU A 80 -24.29 59.34 2.42
C LEU A 80 -25.05 58.13 1.83
N GLU A 81 -26.14 58.36 1.09
CA GLU A 81 -26.86 57.30 0.37
C GLU A 81 -25.98 56.63 -0.69
N ALA A 82 -25.16 57.41 -1.41
CA ALA A 82 -24.19 56.88 -2.37
C ALA A 82 -23.09 56.00 -1.73
N MET A 83 -22.82 56.11 -0.44
CA MET A 83 -21.83 55.25 0.23
C MET A 83 -22.34 53.81 0.46
N VAL A 84 -23.65 53.58 0.45
CA VAL A 84 -24.23 52.23 0.59
C VAL A 84 -23.82 51.31 -0.58
N PRO A 85 -24.04 51.69 -1.86
CA PRO A 85 -23.58 50.89 -2.99
C PRO A 85 -22.05 50.82 -3.10
N VAL A 86 -21.31 51.88 -2.73
CA VAL A 86 -19.83 51.84 -2.68
C VAL A 86 -19.33 50.78 -1.71
N ASN A 87 -19.86 50.75 -0.47
CA ASN A 87 -19.50 49.74 0.51
C ASN A 87 -19.87 48.33 0.05
N ARG A 88 -21.03 48.15 -0.60
CA ARG A 88 -21.43 46.86 -1.16
C ARG A 88 -20.46 46.39 -2.25
N ALA A 89 -20.07 47.27 -3.17
CA ALA A 89 -19.13 46.96 -4.23
C ALA A 89 -17.76 46.55 -3.66
N LEU A 90 -17.26 47.30 -2.68
CA LEU A 90 -16.01 46.99 -1.98
C LEU A 90 -16.08 45.63 -1.26
N TRP A 91 -17.19 45.33 -0.57
CA TRP A 91 -17.42 44.03 0.06
C TRP A 91 -17.40 42.89 -0.94
N ASN A 92 -18.13 43.01 -2.06
CA ASN A 92 -18.16 41.99 -3.11
C ASN A 92 -16.75 41.65 -3.63
N TYR A 93 -15.90 42.65 -3.82
CA TYR A 93 -14.53 42.43 -4.28
C TYR A 93 -13.63 41.81 -3.21
N VAL A 94 -13.72 42.29 -1.97
CA VAL A 94 -12.96 41.72 -0.84
C VAL A 94 -13.36 40.27 -0.59
N GLU A 95 -14.64 39.92 -0.68
CA GLU A 95 -15.13 38.54 -0.58
C GLU A 95 -14.57 37.65 -1.69
N VAL A 96 -14.44 38.16 -2.92
CA VAL A 96 -13.80 37.42 -4.01
C VAL A 96 -12.33 37.12 -3.70
N LEU A 97 -11.59 38.10 -3.16
CA LEU A 97 -10.19 37.90 -2.78
C LEU A 97 -10.05 36.92 -1.60
N GLU A 98 -10.91 37.05 -0.58
CA GLU A 98 -10.96 36.12 0.55
C GLU A 98 -11.28 34.69 0.10
N GLY A 99 -12.29 34.52 -0.77
CA GLY A 99 -12.65 33.25 -1.38
C GLY A 99 -11.48 32.64 -2.14
N ALA A 100 -10.81 33.41 -2.99
CA ALA A 100 -9.63 32.94 -3.73
C ALA A 100 -8.47 32.52 -2.81
N THR A 101 -8.23 33.25 -1.70
CA THR A 101 -7.20 32.84 -0.72
C THR A 101 -7.56 31.57 0.04
N THR A 102 -8.83 31.38 0.39
CA THR A 102 -9.28 30.18 1.13
C THR A 102 -9.24 28.95 0.23
N GLU A 103 -9.76 29.10 -0.99
CA GLU A 103 -9.81 28.05 -2.00
C GLU A 103 -8.42 27.55 -2.39
N LEU A 104 -7.40 28.43 -2.48
CA LEU A 104 -6.01 28.03 -2.72
C LEU A 104 -5.55 26.93 -1.74
N PHE A 105 -5.80 27.13 -0.44
CA PHE A 105 -5.32 26.20 0.58
C PHE A 105 -6.22 24.98 0.72
N ASP A 106 -7.52 25.11 0.44
CA ASP A 106 -8.43 23.96 0.36
C ASP A 106 -8.05 23.03 -0.81
N GLN A 107 -7.70 23.58 -1.97
CA GLN A 107 -7.18 22.82 -3.11
C GLN A 107 -5.83 22.17 -2.80
N LEU A 108 -4.91 22.89 -2.17
CA LEU A 108 -3.63 22.32 -1.75
C LEU A 108 -3.81 21.16 -0.76
N TRP A 109 -4.76 21.29 0.15
CA TRP A 109 -5.12 20.23 1.08
C TRP A 109 -5.72 19.02 0.36
N GLN A 110 -6.54 19.23 -0.68
CA GLN A 110 -7.13 18.16 -1.49
C GLN A 110 -6.10 17.41 -2.34
N LEU A 111 -5.16 18.12 -2.99
CA LEU A 111 -4.11 17.52 -3.82
C LEU A 111 -3.28 16.48 -3.04
N GLY A 112 -2.98 16.77 -1.77
CA GLY A 112 -2.21 15.90 -0.89
C GLY A 112 -0.77 15.66 -1.34
N LEU A 113 -0.04 14.81 -0.61
CA LEU A 113 1.40 14.58 -0.78
C LEU A 113 1.80 14.01 -2.15
N LYS A 114 0.86 13.35 -2.85
CA LYS A 114 1.15 12.62 -4.10
C LYS A 114 1.71 13.51 -5.20
N LYS A 115 1.30 14.78 -5.25
CA LYS A 115 1.73 15.72 -6.27
C LYS A 115 2.75 16.75 -5.76
N TRP A 116 3.25 16.61 -4.53
CA TRP A 116 4.23 17.55 -4.00
C TRP A 116 5.54 17.41 -4.78
N ALA A 117 5.73 18.39 -5.67
CA ALA A 117 6.86 18.51 -6.56
C ALA A 117 7.27 19.99 -6.64
N PRO A 118 8.52 20.31 -7.04
CA PRO A 118 8.99 21.69 -7.17
C PRO A 118 8.10 22.56 -8.07
N GLU A 119 7.44 21.96 -9.06
CA GLU A 119 6.48 22.61 -9.98
C GLU A 119 5.28 23.15 -9.21
N ILE A 120 4.69 22.35 -8.33
CA ILE A 120 3.54 22.76 -7.51
C ILE A 120 3.94 23.90 -6.59
N PHE A 121 5.10 23.81 -5.94
CA PHE A 121 5.56 24.89 -5.07
C PHE A 121 5.70 26.21 -5.84
N ARG A 122 6.26 26.17 -7.05
CA ARG A 122 6.37 27.35 -7.94
C ARG A 122 4.99 27.93 -8.28
N GLY A 123 4.05 27.07 -8.69
CA GLY A 123 2.69 27.49 -9.02
C GLY A 123 1.95 28.13 -7.83
N VAL A 124 2.01 27.50 -6.66
CA VAL A 124 1.40 28.02 -5.42
C VAL A 124 2.01 29.35 -5.02
N LYS A 125 3.33 29.48 -5.08
CA LYS A 125 4.02 30.74 -4.79
C LYS A 125 3.61 31.85 -5.75
N ALA A 126 3.43 31.54 -7.03
CA ALA A 126 2.97 32.52 -8.01
C ALA A 126 1.52 32.97 -7.75
N VAL A 127 0.61 32.04 -7.43
CA VAL A 127 -0.76 32.37 -7.04
C VAL A 127 -0.78 33.21 -5.75
N GLN A 128 0.00 32.82 -4.74
CA GLN A 128 0.13 33.56 -3.49
C GLN A 128 0.65 34.97 -3.74
N ASN A 129 1.65 35.16 -4.59
CA ASN A 129 2.16 36.48 -4.95
C ASN A 129 1.08 37.36 -5.61
N VAL A 130 0.29 36.79 -6.54
CA VAL A 130 -0.81 37.53 -7.19
C VAL A 130 -1.85 37.98 -6.17
N LEU A 131 -2.29 37.09 -5.28
CA LEU A 131 -3.28 37.41 -4.24
C LEU A 131 -2.73 38.40 -3.21
N ASN A 132 -1.46 38.26 -2.82
CA ASN A 132 -0.81 39.17 -1.87
C ASN A 132 -0.72 40.58 -2.42
N LEU A 133 -0.25 40.74 -3.67
CA LEU A 133 -0.18 42.04 -4.34
C LEU A 133 -1.56 42.71 -4.45
N ARG A 134 -2.60 41.93 -4.76
CA ARG A 134 -3.98 42.45 -4.87
C ARG A 134 -4.54 42.88 -3.52
N LEU A 135 -4.34 42.09 -2.47
CA LEU A 135 -4.81 42.41 -1.12
C LEU A 135 -4.08 43.62 -0.53
N GLU A 136 -2.76 43.73 -0.73
CA GLU A 136 -1.97 44.91 -0.32
C GLU A 136 -2.44 46.17 -1.06
N ALA A 137 -2.67 46.06 -2.37
CA ALA A 137 -3.20 47.17 -3.17
C ALA A 137 -4.59 47.62 -2.68
N VAL A 138 -5.49 46.68 -2.35
CA VAL A 138 -6.82 47.00 -1.80
C VAL A 138 -6.71 47.69 -0.44
N GLU A 139 -5.81 47.24 0.44
CA GLU A 139 -5.62 47.87 1.75
C GLU A 139 -5.19 49.35 1.61
N GLU A 140 -4.24 49.62 0.71
CA GLU A 140 -3.78 50.98 0.41
C GLU A 140 -4.90 51.82 -0.24
N GLN A 141 -5.57 51.25 -1.24
CA GLN A 141 -6.63 51.91 -1.98
C GLN A 141 -7.84 52.24 -1.12
N LEU A 142 -8.25 51.36 -0.21
CA LEU A 142 -9.32 51.63 0.77
C LEU A 142 -8.97 52.84 1.64
N THR A 143 -7.72 52.90 2.12
CA THR A 143 -7.25 54.00 2.97
C THR A 143 -7.25 55.33 2.20
N LYS A 144 -6.77 55.30 0.95
CA LYS A 144 -6.76 56.47 0.07
C LYS A 144 -8.16 56.93 -0.30
N LEU A 145 -9.06 55.99 -0.59
CA LEU A 145 -10.45 56.27 -0.94
C LEU A 145 -11.21 56.87 0.24
N GLU A 146 -11.09 56.29 1.44
CA GLU A 146 -11.69 56.85 2.67
C GLU A 146 -11.24 58.30 2.89
N LYS A 147 -9.94 58.57 2.74
CA LYS A 147 -9.39 59.93 2.89
C LYS A 147 -10.00 60.91 1.88
N GLN A 148 -10.04 60.57 0.60
CA GLN A 148 -10.61 61.46 -0.43
C GLN A 148 -12.12 61.68 -0.25
N LEU A 149 -12.87 60.64 0.15
CA LEU A 149 -14.30 60.76 0.43
C LEU A 149 -14.57 61.63 1.67
N GLN A 150 -13.74 61.51 2.71
CA GLN A 150 -13.81 62.38 3.89
C GLN A 150 -13.52 63.85 3.56
N GLU A 151 -12.56 64.12 2.69
CA GLU A 151 -12.25 65.47 2.22
C GLU A 151 -13.45 66.08 1.46
N ILE A 152 -14.08 65.32 0.56
CA ILE A 152 -15.29 65.76 -0.18
C ILE A 152 -16.47 65.99 0.78
N LYS A 153 -16.69 65.11 1.76
CA LYS A 153 -17.72 65.27 2.80
C LYS A 153 -17.54 66.57 3.60
N CYS A 154 -16.29 66.94 3.90
CA CYS A 154 -15.99 68.21 4.58
C CYS A 154 -16.41 69.42 3.74
N LEU A 155 -16.14 69.40 2.43
CA LEU A 155 -16.47 70.47 1.50
C LEU A 155 -17.99 70.62 1.27
N SER A 156 -18.73 69.51 1.20
CA SER A 156 -20.20 69.48 1.11
C SER A 156 -20.92 70.21 2.25
N ARG A 157 -20.25 70.40 3.41
CA ARG A 157 -20.85 71.02 4.60
C ARG A 157 -20.60 72.53 4.70
N GLY A 158 -19.59 73.07 4.00
CA GLY A 158 -19.15 74.48 4.05
C GLY A 158 -20.22 75.52 3.69
N ARG A 159 -21.38 75.09 3.15
CA ARG A 159 -22.53 75.96 2.84
C ARG A 159 -23.74 75.78 3.77
N SER A 160 -23.73 74.82 4.71
CA SER A 160 -24.83 74.63 5.69
C SER A 160 -24.70 75.61 6.86
N ARG A 161 -25.29 76.80 6.71
CA ARG A 161 -25.37 77.80 7.78
C ARG A 161 -26.29 77.31 8.90
N GLY A 162 -25.68 76.96 10.03
CA GLY A 162 -26.32 76.95 11.35
C GLY A 162 -27.00 75.64 11.74
N TRP A 163 -26.29 74.78 12.50
CA TRP A 163 -26.73 74.26 13.81
C TRP A 163 -25.76 73.20 14.40
N ARG A 164 -25.54 73.31 15.71
CA ARG A 164 -25.01 72.32 16.71
C ARG A 164 -23.56 71.80 16.60
N LYS A 165 -22.63 72.57 17.21
CA LYS A 165 -21.21 72.23 17.42
C LYS A 165 -20.91 70.94 18.22
N PHE A 166 -21.86 70.37 18.97
CA PHE A 166 -21.62 69.17 19.80
C PHE A 166 -21.92 67.83 19.10
N ASN A 167 -22.86 67.76 18.14
CA ASN A 167 -23.03 66.59 17.27
C ASN A 167 -22.00 66.56 16.13
N LEU A 168 -21.21 67.63 15.97
CA LEU A 168 -20.28 67.83 14.87
C LEU A 168 -19.08 66.87 14.91
N TRP A 169 -18.52 66.59 16.09
CA TRP A 169 -17.41 65.65 16.24
C TRP A 169 -17.82 64.21 15.91
N ARG A 170 -19.00 63.79 16.38
CA ARG A 170 -19.54 62.42 16.19
C ARG A 170 -19.87 62.09 14.72
N TYR A 171 -20.30 63.07 13.92
CA TYR A 171 -20.59 62.89 12.48
C TYR A 171 -19.36 63.11 11.57
N LEU A 172 -18.33 63.81 12.05
CA LEU A 172 -17.04 63.91 11.36
C LEU A 172 -16.19 62.65 11.59
N SER A 173 -16.36 61.98 12.72
CA SER A 173 -15.66 60.74 13.05
C SER A 173 -16.33 59.46 12.53
N THR A 174 -17.53 59.53 11.94
CA THR A 174 -18.16 58.36 11.33
C THR A 174 -17.45 58.02 10.02
N PRO A 175 -16.86 56.82 9.92
CA PRO A 175 -16.19 56.36 8.72
C PRO A 175 -17.21 56.19 7.57
N LEU A 176 -16.80 56.49 6.35
CA LEU A 176 -17.65 56.39 5.15
C LEU A 176 -17.57 55.01 4.52
N ILE A 177 -16.39 54.40 4.56
CA ILE A 177 -16.13 53.01 4.29
C ILE A 177 -16.30 52.21 5.59
N ASP A 178 -16.96 51.05 5.49
CA ASP A 178 -17.14 50.13 6.61
C ASP A 178 -15.77 49.74 7.24
N PRO A 179 -15.52 50.05 8.52
CA PRO A 179 -14.28 49.68 9.20
C PRO A 179 -14.00 48.18 9.22
N ALA A 180 -15.03 47.33 9.04
CA ALA A 180 -14.86 45.90 8.95
C ALA A 180 -14.14 45.47 7.66
N LEU A 181 -14.21 46.23 6.56
CA LEU A 181 -13.45 45.96 5.32
C LEU A 181 -11.95 45.95 5.57
N HIS A 182 -11.43 47.01 6.21
CA HIS A 182 -10.01 47.08 6.58
C HIS A 182 -9.58 45.92 7.49
N ARG A 183 -10.43 45.52 8.44
CA ARG A 183 -10.14 44.38 9.31
C ARG A 183 -10.12 43.07 8.54
N ASN A 184 -11.03 42.88 7.59
CA ASN A 184 -11.11 41.65 6.81
C ASN A 184 -9.96 41.54 5.81
N VAL A 185 -9.61 42.61 5.08
CA VAL A 185 -8.43 42.59 4.19
C VAL A 185 -7.15 42.25 4.97
N LYS A 186 -6.94 42.88 6.15
CA LYS A 186 -5.82 42.56 7.05
C LYS A 186 -5.84 41.11 7.54
N LYS A 187 -7.03 40.57 7.86
CA LYS A 187 -7.19 39.16 8.24
C LYS A 187 -6.84 38.24 7.08
N SER A 188 -7.28 38.53 5.86
CA SER A 188 -6.99 37.73 4.67
C SER A 188 -5.50 37.76 4.31
N LEU A 189 -4.83 38.91 4.41
CA LEU A 189 -3.36 39.02 4.28
C LEU A 189 -2.63 38.18 5.33
N LYS A 190 -3.04 38.28 6.59
CA LYS A 190 -2.46 37.50 7.68
C LYS A 190 -2.71 36.00 7.49
N PHE A 191 -3.90 35.62 7.04
CA PHE A 191 -4.26 34.23 6.76
C PHE A 191 -3.40 33.67 5.60
N LEU A 192 -3.33 34.38 4.48
CA LEU A 192 -2.54 33.99 3.31
C LEU A 192 -1.06 33.79 3.66
N SER A 193 -0.46 34.74 4.38
CA SER A 193 0.95 34.66 4.80
C SER A 193 1.22 33.52 5.78
N LEU A 194 0.39 33.36 6.82
CA LEU A 194 0.55 32.27 7.79
C LEU A 194 0.38 30.90 7.14
N ARG A 195 -0.68 30.71 6.34
CA ARG A 195 -0.93 29.43 5.66
C ARG A 195 0.13 29.08 4.64
N PHE A 196 0.63 30.07 3.90
CA PHE A 196 1.74 29.86 2.98
C PHE A 196 3.03 29.49 3.72
N GLN A 197 3.34 30.17 4.83
CA GLN A 197 4.49 29.82 5.67
C GLN A 197 4.40 28.40 6.23
N ASP A 198 3.22 28.00 6.72
CA ASP A 198 2.96 26.63 7.17
C ASP A 198 3.16 25.62 6.04
N PHE A 199 2.64 25.92 4.84
CA PHE A 199 2.83 25.08 3.65
C PHE A 199 4.32 24.96 3.29
N THR A 200 5.07 26.06 3.23
CA THR A 200 6.51 26.06 2.92
C THR A 200 7.28 25.17 3.90
N LYS A 201 7.05 25.33 5.21
CA LYS A 201 7.72 24.50 6.23
C LYS A 201 7.45 23.01 6.02
N ARG A 202 6.19 22.64 5.74
CA ARG A 202 5.82 21.24 5.49
C ARG A 202 6.44 20.71 4.21
N PHE A 203 6.46 21.52 3.15
CA PHE A 203 7.03 21.16 1.86
C PHE A 203 8.54 20.95 1.96
N ASP A 204 9.25 21.84 2.66
CA ASP A 204 10.69 21.71 2.91
C ASP A 204 11.00 20.47 3.76
N ALA A 205 10.23 20.23 4.83
CA ALA A 205 10.36 19.02 5.64
C ALA A 205 10.13 17.75 4.82
N TYR A 206 9.11 17.75 3.95
CA TYR A 206 8.87 16.67 3.00
C TYR A 206 10.07 16.47 2.07
N GLY A 207 10.62 17.52 1.47
CA GLY A 207 11.81 17.45 0.60
C GLY A 207 13.01 16.81 1.30
N MET A 208 13.35 17.28 2.51
CA MET A 208 14.46 16.73 3.31
C MET A 208 14.27 15.26 3.69
N LEU A 209 13.04 14.85 4.02
CA LEU A 209 12.73 13.45 4.29
C LEU A 209 12.81 12.61 3.02
N ASN A 210 12.34 13.16 1.91
CA ASN A 210 12.30 12.50 0.61
C ASN A 210 13.71 12.20 0.07
N GLU A 211 14.66 13.13 0.22
CA GLU A 211 16.08 12.92 -0.13
C GLU A 211 16.70 11.75 0.65
N LYS A 212 16.41 11.64 1.96
CA LYS A 212 16.87 10.50 2.78
C LYS A 212 16.28 9.17 2.33
N ILE A 213 15.05 9.20 1.83
CA ILE A 213 14.35 8.02 1.32
C ILE A 213 14.91 7.63 -0.05
N ASP A 214 15.21 8.60 -0.92
CA ASP A 214 15.81 8.33 -2.24
C ASP A 214 17.15 7.61 -2.12
N ALA A 215 18.01 8.01 -1.18
CA ALA A 215 19.25 7.27 -0.89
C ALA A 215 19.01 5.80 -0.44
N SER A 216 17.84 5.52 0.16
CA SER A 216 17.45 4.14 0.50
C SER A 216 16.87 3.40 -0.71
N LEU A 217 16.18 4.09 -1.61
CA LEU A 217 15.61 3.54 -2.84
C LEU A 217 16.67 3.29 -3.91
N GLU A 218 17.79 4.00 -3.92
CA GLU A 218 18.92 3.70 -4.82
C GLU A 218 19.40 2.25 -4.68
N LYS A 219 19.38 1.70 -3.45
CA LYS A 219 19.72 0.30 -3.18
C LYS A 219 18.78 -0.69 -3.86
N PHE A 220 17.56 -0.28 -4.20
CA PHE A 220 16.62 -1.16 -4.90
C PHE A 220 17.07 -1.41 -6.35
N GLY A 221 17.98 -0.58 -6.88
CA GLY A 221 18.64 -0.82 -8.16
C GLY A 221 19.52 -2.07 -8.17
N SER A 222 20.01 -2.55 -7.02
CA SER A 222 20.80 -3.78 -6.93
C SER A 222 19.99 -5.02 -6.54
N PHE A 223 18.75 -4.84 -6.08
CA PHE A 223 17.89 -5.94 -5.62
C PHE A 223 17.41 -6.80 -6.79
N VAL A 224 17.60 -8.11 -6.69
CA VAL A 224 17.37 -9.04 -7.80
C VAL A 224 15.94 -9.58 -7.73
N ALA A 225 15.44 -9.97 -6.57
CA ALA A 225 14.07 -10.50 -6.45
C ALA A 225 13.04 -9.41 -6.76
N LEU A 226 13.31 -8.18 -6.35
CA LEU A 226 12.48 -7.02 -6.66
C LEU A 226 12.43 -6.73 -8.17
N LYS A 227 13.49 -7.04 -8.92
CA LYS A 227 13.51 -6.86 -10.38
C LYS A 227 12.67 -7.89 -11.11
N ASN A 228 12.51 -9.09 -10.55
CA ASN A 228 11.71 -10.17 -11.11
C ASN A 228 10.20 -9.95 -10.94
N LEU A 229 9.78 -9.04 -10.07
CA LEU A 229 8.38 -8.59 -10.01
C LEU A 229 7.94 -7.91 -11.31
N GLU A 230 6.63 -8.00 -11.59
CA GLU A 230 6.02 -7.26 -12.69
C GLU A 230 6.32 -5.76 -12.59
N SER A 231 6.57 -5.12 -13.74
CA SER A 231 6.99 -3.71 -13.81
C SER A 231 6.04 -2.75 -13.06
N ASN A 232 4.74 -3.03 -13.09
CA ASN A 232 3.73 -2.25 -12.38
C ASN A 232 3.83 -2.47 -10.86
N ASP A 233 3.88 -3.73 -10.42
CA ASP A 233 3.98 -4.10 -9.02
C ASP A 233 5.25 -3.58 -8.36
N ARG A 234 6.39 -3.62 -9.09
CA ARG A 234 7.65 -3.01 -8.65
C ARG A 234 7.50 -1.51 -8.39
N LYS A 235 6.85 -0.77 -9.30
CA LYS A 235 6.61 0.67 -9.13
C LYS A 235 5.69 0.95 -7.95
N VAL A 236 4.63 0.16 -7.80
CA VAL A 236 3.69 0.28 -6.68
C VAL A 236 4.39 -0.03 -5.35
N TYR A 237 5.23 -1.06 -5.29
CA TYR A 237 6.02 -1.41 -4.11
C TYR A 237 6.97 -0.29 -3.71
N GLN A 238 7.71 0.27 -4.67
CA GLN A 238 8.61 1.41 -4.43
C GLN A 238 7.86 2.62 -3.88
N GLN A 239 6.69 2.95 -4.44
CA GLN A 239 5.85 4.04 -3.94
C GLN A 239 5.30 3.75 -2.55
N LEU A 240 4.84 2.53 -2.28
CA LEU A 240 4.36 2.11 -0.96
C LEU A 240 5.47 2.19 0.08
N TYR A 241 6.66 1.67 -0.24
CA TYR A 241 7.84 1.74 0.61
C TYR A 241 8.23 3.20 0.90
N ARG A 242 8.22 4.07 -0.12
CA ARG A 242 8.49 5.51 0.03
C ARG A 242 7.54 6.16 1.04
N LEU A 243 6.23 5.91 0.90
CA LEU A 243 5.21 6.45 1.80
C LEU A 243 5.32 5.90 3.22
N LEU A 244 5.62 4.61 3.38
CA LEU A 244 5.83 3.99 4.69
C LEU A 244 7.09 4.50 5.39
N ARG A 245 8.17 4.74 4.63
CA ARG A 245 9.38 5.38 5.16
C ARG A 245 9.18 6.83 5.51
N LEU A 246 8.44 7.57 4.69
CA LEU A 246 8.06 8.95 4.99
C LEU A 246 7.31 9.00 6.32
N TRP A 247 6.32 8.14 6.49
CA TRP A 247 5.58 8.00 7.74
C TRP A 247 6.50 7.66 8.93
N GLU A 248 7.37 6.66 8.80
CA GLU A 248 8.25 6.24 9.89
C GLU A 248 9.22 7.37 10.33
N LEU A 249 9.81 8.08 9.37
CA LEU A 249 10.73 9.18 9.67
C LEU A 249 10.00 10.38 10.25
N ASP A 250 8.82 10.71 9.71
CA ASP A 250 8.00 11.83 10.18
C ASP A 250 7.37 11.60 11.56
N ARG A 251 7.29 10.35 12.07
CA ARG A 251 6.83 10.10 13.45
C ARG A 251 7.60 10.88 14.51
N LYS A 252 8.87 11.21 14.24
CA LYS A 252 9.74 11.97 15.15
C LYS A 252 9.52 13.48 15.04
N THR A 253 9.43 14.00 13.83
CA THR A 253 9.34 15.44 13.55
C THR A 253 7.89 15.94 13.60
N ARG A 254 6.95 15.14 13.09
CA ARG A 254 5.51 15.43 12.98
C ARG A 254 5.23 16.70 12.19
N ASP A 255 6.09 16.97 11.21
CA ASP A 255 5.95 18.14 10.33
C ASP A 255 4.87 17.88 9.30
N ILE A 256 4.72 16.63 8.85
CA ILE A 256 3.68 16.21 7.93
C ILE A 256 2.46 15.70 8.70
N ALA A 257 1.26 16.04 8.25
CA ALA A 257 0.06 15.52 8.91
C ALA A 257 -0.12 14.02 8.58
N PHE A 258 -0.26 13.19 9.61
CA PHE A 258 -0.53 11.74 9.46
C PHE A 258 -1.69 11.44 8.50
N LYS A 259 -2.75 12.27 8.53
CA LYS A 259 -3.91 12.13 7.65
C LYS A 259 -3.55 12.20 6.17
N ASP A 260 -2.55 13.01 5.80
CA ASP A 260 -2.16 13.17 4.40
C ASP A 260 -1.36 11.95 3.91
N ILE A 261 -0.51 11.39 4.77
CA ILE A 261 0.22 10.15 4.47
C ILE A 261 -0.75 8.96 4.38
N ALA A 262 -1.68 8.85 5.33
CA ALA A 262 -2.70 7.80 5.32
C ALA A 262 -3.59 7.87 4.07
N ARG A 263 -3.99 9.08 3.67
CA ARG A 263 -4.74 9.30 2.42
C ARG A 263 -3.92 8.87 1.20
N ALA A 264 -2.63 9.21 1.15
CA ALA A 264 -1.75 8.82 0.04
C ALA A 264 -1.59 7.29 -0.08
N ILE A 265 -1.42 6.57 1.04
CA ILE A 265 -1.32 5.11 1.05
C ILE A 265 -2.63 4.46 0.60
N ASN A 266 -3.77 4.92 1.14
CA ASN A 266 -5.09 4.36 0.81
C ASN A 266 -5.49 4.61 -0.66
N HIS A 267 -5.01 5.70 -1.28
CA HIS A 267 -5.20 5.94 -2.72
C HIS A 267 -4.26 5.13 -3.61
N LEU A 268 -3.09 4.73 -3.11
CA LEU A 268 -2.13 3.96 -3.90
C LEU A 268 -2.63 2.52 -4.10
N LEU A 269 -3.11 1.88 -3.03
CA LEU A 269 -3.68 0.54 -3.08
C LEU A 269 -4.54 0.20 -1.86
N TYR A 270 -5.51 -0.70 -2.06
CA TYR A 270 -6.28 -1.31 -0.97
C TYR A 270 -5.48 -2.42 -0.28
N HIS A 271 -5.86 -2.77 0.95
CA HIS A 271 -5.09 -3.66 1.84
C HIS A 271 -4.80 -5.04 1.25
N ASP A 272 -5.77 -5.69 0.63
CA ASP A 272 -5.56 -7.02 0.02
C ASP A 272 -4.55 -6.98 -1.13
N LYS A 273 -4.56 -5.91 -1.93
CA LYS A 273 -3.55 -5.73 -2.99
C LYS A 273 -2.15 -5.56 -2.39
N ALA A 274 -2.04 -4.92 -1.21
CA ALA A 274 -0.76 -4.72 -0.54
C ALA A 274 -0.20 -6.06 -0.02
N ILE A 275 -1.06 -6.85 0.61
CA ILE A 275 -0.71 -8.18 1.10
C ILE A 275 -0.29 -9.08 -0.06
N ARG A 276 -1.05 -9.09 -1.18
CA ARG A 276 -0.67 -9.84 -2.38
C ARG A 276 0.68 -9.38 -2.94
N LEU A 277 0.92 -8.08 -3.01
CA LEU A 277 2.19 -7.53 -3.48
C LEU A 277 3.37 -7.97 -2.60
N PHE A 278 3.23 -7.91 -1.27
CA PHE A 278 4.26 -8.39 -0.36
C PHE A 278 4.48 -9.91 -0.48
N ARG A 279 3.40 -10.70 -0.62
CA ARG A 279 3.48 -12.15 -0.82
C ARG A 279 4.17 -12.49 -2.13
N SER A 280 3.82 -11.83 -3.24
CA SER A 280 4.50 -12.02 -4.52
C SER A 280 6.00 -11.72 -4.41
N TYR A 281 6.37 -10.65 -3.70
CA TYR A 281 7.77 -10.31 -3.50
C TYR A 281 8.51 -11.33 -2.62
N LEU A 282 7.88 -11.78 -1.54
CA LEU A 282 8.43 -12.84 -0.69
C LEU A 282 8.65 -14.14 -1.48
N ASN A 283 7.66 -14.54 -2.29
CA ASN A 283 7.75 -15.74 -3.12
C ASN A 283 8.90 -15.66 -4.13
N GLN A 284 9.10 -14.50 -4.78
CA GLN A 284 10.24 -14.29 -5.69
C GLN A 284 11.58 -14.42 -4.96
N LEU A 285 11.68 -13.86 -3.76
CA LEU A 285 12.91 -13.97 -2.96
C LEU A 285 13.16 -15.41 -2.51
N GLN A 286 12.10 -16.11 -2.10
CA GLN A 286 12.15 -17.52 -1.69
C GLN A 286 12.56 -18.44 -2.85
N GLU A 287 11.99 -18.25 -4.03
CA GLU A 287 12.34 -18.99 -5.25
C GLU A 287 13.84 -18.88 -5.56
N MET A 288 14.39 -17.66 -5.49
CA MET A 288 15.82 -17.41 -5.73
C MET A 288 16.75 -18.00 -4.65
N VAL A 289 16.31 -18.04 -3.39
CA VAL A 289 17.04 -18.72 -2.32
C VAL A 289 17.11 -20.22 -2.58
N PHE A 290 15.99 -20.84 -2.97
CA PHE A 290 15.97 -22.26 -3.33
C PHE A 290 16.72 -22.56 -4.63
N GLU A 291 16.70 -21.68 -5.62
CA GLU A 291 17.57 -21.77 -6.79
C GLU A 291 19.05 -21.80 -6.41
N SER A 292 19.45 -20.94 -5.47
CA SER A 292 20.83 -20.93 -5.00
C SER A 292 21.20 -22.20 -4.24
N SER A 293 20.26 -22.75 -3.46
CA SER A 293 20.40 -24.07 -2.83
C SER A 293 20.53 -25.20 -3.87
N ARG A 294 19.78 -25.15 -4.99
CA ARG A 294 19.94 -26.08 -6.12
C ARG A 294 21.33 -25.96 -6.74
N MET A 295 21.79 -24.74 -6.99
CA MET A 295 23.12 -24.48 -7.53
C MET A 295 24.22 -25.01 -6.61
N PHE A 296 23.99 -24.97 -5.29
CA PHE A 296 24.88 -25.53 -4.27
C PHE A 296 25.07 -27.05 -4.37
N LYS A 297 24.13 -27.75 -5.03
CA LYS A 297 24.15 -29.21 -5.25
C LYS A 297 24.68 -29.61 -6.62
N THR A 298 25.17 -28.66 -7.43
CA THR A 298 25.66 -28.95 -8.78
C THR A 298 27.10 -29.44 -8.78
N PRO A 299 27.51 -30.30 -9.72
CA PRO A 299 28.87 -30.81 -9.81
C PRO A 299 29.92 -29.73 -10.13
N LYS A 300 29.49 -28.52 -10.54
CA LYS A 300 30.35 -27.36 -10.83
C LYS A 300 30.39 -26.35 -9.68
N LEU A 301 30.08 -26.78 -8.45
CA LEU A 301 29.95 -25.93 -7.27
C LEU A 301 31.10 -24.92 -7.11
N GLU A 302 32.35 -25.35 -7.26
CA GLU A 302 33.54 -24.50 -7.06
C GLU A 302 33.54 -23.24 -7.93
N ALA A 303 32.98 -23.31 -9.14
CA ALA A 303 32.87 -22.15 -10.03
C ALA A 303 31.79 -21.15 -9.58
N TYR A 304 30.82 -21.60 -8.79
CA TYR A 304 29.64 -20.82 -8.38
C TYR A 304 29.68 -20.36 -6.92
N LEU A 305 30.54 -20.93 -6.06
CA LEU A 305 30.58 -20.64 -4.62
C LEU A 305 30.65 -19.14 -4.29
N ALA A 306 31.54 -18.40 -4.97
CA ALA A 306 31.68 -16.95 -4.75
C ALA A 306 30.39 -16.20 -5.14
N SER A 307 29.79 -16.57 -6.28
CA SER A 307 28.55 -15.96 -6.77
C SER A 307 27.34 -16.29 -5.88
N ILE A 308 27.28 -17.49 -5.32
CA ILE A 308 26.26 -17.89 -4.34
C ILE A 308 26.40 -17.06 -3.07
N GLY A 309 27.63 -16.90 -2.55
CA GLY A 309 27.89 -16.07 -1.38
C GLY A 309 27.44 -14.62 -1.57
N GLU A 310 27.85 -13.97 -2.67
CA GLU A 310 27.43 -12.59 -3.00
C GLU A 310 25.91 -12.47 -3.17
N SER A 311 25.28 -13.45 -3.81
CA SER A 311 23.82 -13.49 -4.01
C SER A 311 23.08 -13.62 -2.68
N MET A 312 23.53 -14.51 -1.79
CA MET A 312 22.93 -14.69 -0.47
C MET A 312 23.08 -13.44 0.41
N GLU A 313 24.23 -12.76 0.39
CA GLU A 313 24.39 -11.49 1.11
C GLU A 313 23.41 -10.42 0.61
N SER A 314 23.23 -10.33 -0.72
CA SER A 314 22.23 -9.45 -1.34
C SER A 314 20.81 -9.81 -0.89
N PHE A 315 20.44 -11.09 -0.92
CA PHE A 315 19.12 -11.57 -0.51
C PHE A 315 18.87 -11.33 0.97
N GLN A 316 19.90 -11.43 1.82
CA GLN A 316 19.78 -11.14 3.24
C GLN A 316 19.41 -9.67 3.49
N ILE A 317 20.01 -8.74 2.73
CA ILE A 317 19.66 -7.32 2.79
C ILE A 317 18.23 -7.12 2.29
N GLU A 318 17.87 -7.77 1.19
CA GLU A 318 16.55 -7.69 0.56
C GLU A 318 15.43 -8.18 1.50
N ALA A 319 15.62 -9.34 2.14
CA ALA A 319 14.72 -9.93 3.13
C ALA A 319 14.52 -8.99 4.35
N LYS A 320 15.61 -8.43 4.89
CA LYS A 320 15.55 -7.48 6.02
C LYS A 320 14.77 -6.22 5.65
N VAL A 321 14.93 -5.72 4.42
CA VAL A 321 14.16 -4.56 3.92
C VAL A 321 12.68 -4.91 3.78
N LEU A 322 12.35 -6.07 3.22
CA LEU A 322 10.97 -6.56 3.06
C LEU A 322 10.29 -6.76 4.42
N ARG A 323 10.95 -7.44 5.37
CA ARG A 323 10.43 -7.65 6.73
C ARG A 323 10.14 -6.34 7.45
N ARG A 324 11.02 -5.35 7.31
CA ARG A 324 10.83 -4.01 7.88
C ARG A 324 9.67 -3.27 7.19
N ALA A 325 9.50 -3.41 5.88
CA ALA A 325 8.38 -2.83 5.16
C ALA A 325 7.04 -3.46 5.59
N LEU A 326 6.97 -4.79 5.71
CA LEU A 326 5.82 -5.53 6.24
C LEU A 326 5.45 -5.08 7.65
N SER A 327 6.44 -5.01 8.54
CA SER A 327 6.25 -4.57 9.94
C SER A 327 5.75 -3.12 10.01
N ASN A 328 6.30 -2.23 9.18
CA ASN A 328 5.85 -0.85 9.08
C ASN A 328 4.42 -0.76 8.53
N TYR A 329 4.09 -1.54 7.51
CA TYR A 329 2.73 -1.55 6.95
C TYR A 329 1.72 -2.07 7.98
N ARG A 330 2.02 -3.15 8.70
CA ARG A 330 1.18 -3.63 9.82
C ARG A 330 1.00 -2.54 10.86
N HIS A 331 2.08 -1.90 11.29
CA HIS A 331 2.02 -0.83 12.28
C HIS A 331 1.17 0.35 11.78
N PHE A 332 1.24 0.66 10.48
CA PHE A 332 0.43 1.70 9.85
C PHE A 332 -1.06 1.33 9.87
N LEU A 333 -1.41 0.07 9.57
CA LEU A 333 -2.81 -0.40 9.63
C LEU A 333 -3.37 -0.30 11.04
N LEU A 334 -2.62 -0.77 12.05
CA LEU A 334 -3.05 -0.69 13.45
C LEU A 334 -3.28 0.76 13.90
N GLN A 335 -2.43 1.71 13.46
CA GLN A 335 -2.59 3.12 13.82
C GLN A 335 -3.68 3.87 13.04
N SER A 336 -4.00 3.42 11.83
CA SER A 336 -5.06 3.99 10.99
C SER A 336 -6.42 3.33 11.20
N ASP A 337 -6.48 2.26 11.99
CA ASP A 337 -7.72 1.56 12.32
C ASP A 337 -8.74 2.48 13.01
N PRO A 338 -10.02 2.46 12.59
CA PRO A 338 -11.08 3.24 13.22
C PRO A 338 -11.37 2.82 14.67
N ASN A 339 -11.03 1.59 15.06
CA ASN A 339 -11.23 1.07 16.40
C ASN A 339 -10.15 1.61 17.37
N PRO A 340 -10.51 2.41 18.39
CA PRO A 340 -9.55 3.00 19.33
C PRO A 340 -8.79 1.96 20.16
N TYR A 341 -9.34 0.76 20.37
CA TYR A 341 -8.71 -0.34 21.13
C TYR A 341 -7.61 -1.07 20.34
N THR A 342 -7.65 -0.99 19.00
CA THR A 342 -6.59 -1.47 18.10
C THR A 342 -5.52 -0.40 17.91
N ARG A 343 -5.92 0.87 17.97
CA ARG A 343 -5.05 2.03 17.75
C ARG A 343 -4.15 2.37 18.94
N SER A 344 -4.43 1.86 20.14
CA SER A 344 -3.86 2.38 21.39
C SER A 344 -3.11 1.29 22.17
N ARG A 345 -1.85 1.54 22.55
CA ARG A 345 -1.12 0.73 23.54
C ARG A 345 -1.60 1.06 24.96
N TRP A 346 -2.71 0.47 25.40
CA TRP A 346 -3.15 0.64 26.80
C TRP A 346 -2.28 -0.19 27.75
N GLY A 347 -1.07 0.28 28.08
CA GLY A 347 -0.23 -0.37 29.11
C GLY A 347 0.35 -1.75 28.75
N PHE A 348 0.04 -2.29 27.58
CA PHE A 348 0.64 -3.52 27.04
C PHE A 348 1.82 -3.18 26.13
N MET A 349 2.79 -4.10 26.03
CA MET A 349 3.94 -3.95 25.10
C MET A 349 3.50 -4.01 23.63
N GLU A 350 2.36 -4.65 23.35
CA GLU A 350 1.78 -4.77 22.02
C GLU A 350 0.61 -3.79 21.81
N TRP A 351 0.35 -3.40 20.56
CA TRP A 351 -0.70 -2.43 20.18
C TRP A 351 -2.13 -2.97 20.33
N VAL A 352 -2.30 -4.24 20.71
CA VAL A 352 -3.54 -4.97 20.52
C VAL A 352 -4.16 -5.28 21.88
N VAL A 353 -5.30 -4.63 22.17
CA VAL A 353 -6.12 -4.90 23.38
C VAL A 353 -7.49 -5.51 22.99
N GLY A 354 -7.75 -5.68 21.69
CA GLY A 354 -8.93 -6.35 21.11
C GLY A 354 -8.52 -7.35 20.01
N PRO A 355 -9.46 -8.04 19.35
CA PRO A 355 -9.12 -8.99 18.28
C PRO A 355 -8.44 -8.28 17.10
N GLU A 356 -7.24 -8.75 16.74
CA GLU A 356 -6.46 -8.16 15.64
C GLU A 356 -7.19 -8.29 14.29
N PRO A 357 -7.26 -7.22 13.47
CA PRO A 357 -7.86 -7.27 12.15
C PRO A 357 -7.29 -8.40 11.26
N ARG A 358 -8.10 -8.91 10.34
CA ARG A 358 -7.70 -10.01 9.43
C ARG A 358 -6.42 -9.69 8.66
N HIS A 359 -6.35 -8.52 8.04
CA HIS A 359 -5.20 -8.11 7.23
C HIS A 359 -3.91 -8.01 8.05
N THR A 360 -3.98 -7.53 9.30
CA THR A 360 -2.81 -7.42 10.16
C THR A 360 -2.31 -8.78 10.63
N LYS A 361 -3.21 -9.76 10.86
CA LYS A 361 -2.83 -11.16 11.10
C LYS A 361 -2.13 -11.79 9.90
N GLU A 362 -2.62 -11.53 8.69
CA GLU A 362 -1.96 -12.00 7.47
C GLU A 362 -0.55 -11.39 7.31
N LEU A 363 -0.37 -10.11 7.63
CA LEU A 363 0.95 -9.48 7.64
C LEU A 363 1.88 -10.06 8.70
N VAL A 364 1.37 -10.46 9.88
CA VAL A 364 2.17 -11.16 10.90
C VAL A 364 2.70 -12.48 10.35
N LYS A 365 1.86 -13.27 9.65
CA LYS A 365 2.29 -14.51 8.99
C LYS A 365 3.42 -14.24 8.00
N LEU A 366 3.25 -13.26 7.11
CA LEU A 366 4.29 -12.86 6.15
C LEU A 366 5.59 -12.40 6.84
N VAL A 367 5.51 -11.73 8.00
CA VAL A 367 6.70 -11.35 8.78
C VAL A 367 7.44 -12.58 9.31
N TYR A 368 6.73 -13.58 9.81
CA TYR A 368 7.33 -14.84 10.26
C TYR A 368 7.94 -15.63 9.08
N GLU A 369 7.23 -15.73 7.97
CA GLU A 369 7.74 -16.38 6.75
C GLU A 369 9.02 -15.68 6.24
N THR A 370 9.05 -14.34 6.26
CA THR A 370 10.26 -13.58 5.88
C THR A 370 11.41 -13.83 6.85
N GLN A 371 11.13 -13.95 8.16
CA GLN A 371 12.16 -14.26 9.16
C GLN A 371 12.75 -15.65 8.95
N ARG A 372 11.90 -16.65 8.71
CA ARG A 372 12.36 -18.01 8.40
C ARG A 372 13.20 -18.04 7.12
N LEU A 373 12.85 -17.24 6.12
CA LEU A 373 13.68 -17.07 4.93
C LEU A 373 15.04 -16.43 5.24
N GLU A 374 15.11 -15.46 6.16
CA GLU A 374 16.40 -14.91 6.65
C GLU A 374 17.27 -16.02 7.28
N GLU A 375 16.66 -16.94 8.05
CA GLU A 375 17.33 -18.09 8.67
C GLU A 375 17.85 -19.08 7.60
N TYR A 376 17.08 -19.35 6.55
CA TYR A 376 17.53 -20.17 5.40
C TYR A 376 18.74 -19.56 4.69
N ILE A 377 18.71 -18.25 4.43
CA ILE A 377 19.81 -17.52 3.80
C ILE A 377 21.09 -17.62 4.65
N GLU A 378 20.96 -17.44 5.97
CA GLU A 378 22.10 -17.54 6.90
C GLU A 378 22.69 -18.95 6.93
N ARG A 379 21.85 -19.99 6.97
CA ARG A 379 22.29 -21.39 6.89
C ARG A 379 23.09 -21.67 5.61
N ILE A 380 22.60 -21.21 4.45
CA ILE A 380 23.30 -21.40 3.17
C ILE A 380 24.62 -20.61 3.15
N LEU A 381 24.65 -19.38 3.65
CA LEU A 381 25.89 -18.60 3.78
C LEU A 381 26.94 -19.32 4.62
N LEU A 382 26.54 -19.84 5.79
CA LEU A 382 27.43 -20.60 6.67
C LEU A 382 27.93 -21.87 5.98
N ALA A 383 27.05 -22.60 5.29
CA ALA A 383 27.41 -23.81 4.54
C ALA A 383 28.35 -23.52 3.35
N ALA A 384 28.23 -22.36 2.71
CA ALA A 384 29.16 -21.93 1.67
C ALA A 384 30.57 -21.67 2.23
N THR A 385 30.67 -21.21 3.48
CA THR A 385 31.96 -20.98 4.16
C THR A 385 32.56 -22.23 4.80
N ASN A 386 31.74 -23.14 5.32
CA ASN A 386 32.19 -24.34 6.05
C ASN A 386 32.22 -25.57 5.12
N GLN A 387 33.38 -26.23 5.05
CA GLN A 387 33.59 -27.38 4.15
C GLN A 387 33.42 -28.75 4.82
N GLN A 388 32.83 -28.84 6.02
CA GLN A 388 32.69 -30.13 6.70
C GLN A 388 31.55 -30.95 6.08
N GLU A 389 31.89 -32.14 5.59
CA GLU A 389 30.91 -33.17 5.25
C GLU A 389 30.31 -33.73 6.54
N LYS A 390 28.98 -33.75 6.62
CA LYS A 390 28.24 -34.40 7.70
C LYS A 390 28.19 -35.91 7.44
N GLU A 391 28.13 -36.70 8.50
CA GLU A 391 27.86 -38.14 8.41
C GLU A 391 26.51 -38.41 7.74
N ASP A 392 26.40 -39.56 7.05
CA ASP A 392 25.17 -39.96 6.37
C ASP A 392 24.11 -40.44 7.40
N PRO A 393 22.99 -39.71 7.59
CA PRO A 393 21.97 -40.07 8.57
C PRO A 393 20.96 -41.10 8.05
N PHE A 394 21.00 -41.47 6.76
CA PHE A 394 19.97 -42.29 6.14
C PHE A 394 19.86 -43.75 6.67
N PRO A 395 20.95 -44.42 7.11
CA PRO A 395 20.82 -45.74 7.74
C PRO A 395 19.99 -45.72 9.03
N GLU A 396 20.10 -44.66 9.83
CA GLU A 396 19.30 -44.49 11.05
C GLU A 396 17.84 -44.17 10.73
N ILE A 397 17.62 -43.34 9.70
CA ILE A 397 16.29 -43.02 9.18
C ILE A 397 15.57 -44.29 8.69
N GLU A 398 16.24 -45.18 7.96
CA GLU A 398 15.64 -46.43 7.46
C GLU A 398 15.21 -47.35 8.60
N ASN A 399 16.02 -47.47 9.66
CA ASN A 399 15.65 -48.22 10.85
C ASN A 399 14.40 -47.64 11.52
N LEU A 400 14.32 -46.31 11.67
CA LEU A 400 13.16 -45.63 12.24
C LEU A 400 11.90 -45.77 11.38
N LEU A 401 12.04 -45.72 10.04
CA LEU A 401 10.93 -45.97 9.12
C LEU A 401 10.39 -47.39 9.24
N HIS A 402 11.29 -48.38 9.32
CA HIS A 402 10.90 -49.77 9.53
C HIS A 402 10.18 -49.95 10.88
N GLU A 403 10.68 -49.30 11.93
CA GLU A 403 10.03 -49.27 13.23
C GLU A 403 8.64 -48.61 13.19
N LEU A 404 8.49 -47.49 12.49
CA LEU A 404 7.22 -46.79 12.28
C LEU A 404 6.23 -47.64 11.47
N GLY A 405 6.69 -48.46 10.53
CA GLY A 405 5.86 -49.35 9.71
C GLY A 405 5.29 -50.56 10.47
N GLN A 406 5.67 -50.77 11.73
CA GLN A 406 5.17 -51.89 12.53
C GLN A 406 3.65 -51.78 12.77
N PRO A 407 2.89 -52.88 12.68
CA PRO A 407 1.46 -52.85 12.92
C PRO A 407 1.16 -52.54 14.40
N LEU A 408 0.01 -51.91 14.66
CA LEU A 408 -0.56 -51.65 16.00
C LEU A 408 0.21 -50.64 16.87
N LEU A 409 1.01 -49.74 16.28
CA LEU A 409 1.61 -48.64 17.04
C LEU A 409 0.53 -47.69 17.57
N SER A 410 0.69 -47.29 18.83
CA SER A 410 -0.16 -46.23 19.39
C SER A 410 0.20 -44.87 18.77
N ARG A 411 -0.80 -43.99 18.66
CA ARG A 411 -0.60 -42.60 18.18
C ARG A 411 0.55 -41.87 18.90
N ASN A 412 0.71 -42.08 20.21
CA ASN A 412 1.75 -41.43 21.00
C ASN A 412 3.15 -41.95 20.63
N LEU A 413 3.28 -43.24 20.36
CA LEU A 413 4.55 -43.84 19.95
C LEU A 413 4.93 -43.43 18.52
N ILE A 414 3.95 -43.35 17.62
CA ILE A 414 4.13 -42.79 16.27
C ILE A 414 4.62 -41.35 16.39
N ARG A 415 3.95 -40.52 17.20
CA ARG A 415 4.36 -39.13 17.44
C ARG A 415 5.83 -39.03 17.87
N HIS A 416 6.22 -39.77 18.90
CA HIS A 416 7.60 -39.71 19.40
C HIS A 416 8.62 -40.13 18.34
N ARG A 417 8.36 -41.22 17.61
CA ARG A 417 9.25 -41.70 16.55
C ARG A 417 9.33 -40.77 15.36
N VAL A 418 8.21 -40.15 14.97
CA VAL A 418 8.17 -39.14 13.91
C VAL A 418 8.93 -37.88 14.34
N GLU A 419 8.81 -37.43 15.59
CA GLU A 419 9.60 -36.31 16.14
C GLU A 419 11.11 -36.62 16.07
N THR A 420 11.53 -37.83 16.45
CA THR A 420 12.94 -38.26 16.32
C THR A 420 13.39 -38.30 14.87
N LEU A 421 12.56 -38.87 13.99
CA LEU A 421 12.86 -38.98 12.56
C LEU A 421 13.05 -37.60 11.91
N PHE A 422 12.15 -36.64 12.20
CA PHE A 422 12.28 -35.28 11.67
C PHE A 422 13.49 -34.55 12.26
N GLY A 423 13.84 -34.78 13.53
CA GLY A 423 15.08 -34.27 14.10
C GLY A 423 16.32 -34.78 13.37
N ILE A 424 16.34 -36.06 12.97
CA ILE A 424 17.46 -36.62 12.19
C ILE A 424 17.44 -36.08 10.76
N LEU A 425 16.28 -35.97 10.11
CA LEU A 425 16.17 -35.35 8.78
C LEU A 425 16.64 -33.90 8.76
N GLU A 426 16.38 -33.14 9.84
CA GLU A 426 16.90 -31.78 9.99
C GLU A 426 18.44 -31.76 9.99
N THR A 427 19.10 -32.77 10.60
CA THR A 427 20.56 -32.89 10.56
C THR A 427 21.11 -33.21 9.16
N ALA A 428 20.34 -33.95 8.34
CA ALA A 428 20.66 -34.22 6.94
C ALA A 428 20.74 -32.92 6.11
N ASP A 429 20.00 -31.89 6.55
CA ASP A 429 20.12 -30.50 6.11
C ASP A 429 20.02 -30.35 4.59
N GLU A 430 18.89 -30.80 4.04
CA GLU A 430 18.60 -30.79 2.61
C GLU A 430 18.87 -29.42 1.96
N LEU A 431 18.57 -28.34 2.68
CA LEU A 431 18.80 -26.97 2.23
C LEU A 431 20.28 -26.71 1.91
N CYS A 432 21.19 -27.19 2.75
CA CYS A 432 22.61 -26.87 2.69
C CYS A 432 23.50 -28.03 2.24
N CYS A 433 22.94 -29.23 2.02
CA CYS A 433 23.69 -30.36 1.53
C CYS A 433 24.19 -30.10 0.09
N ARG A 434 25.36 -30.68 -0.24
CA ARG A 434 25.97 -30.61 -1.59
C ARG A 434 25.55 -31.76 -2.50
N LYS A 435 24.94 -32.81 -1.94
CA LYS A 435 24.57 -34.03 -2.65
C LYS A 435 23.12 -33.94 -3.11
N MET A 436 22.88 -34.12 -4.41
CA MET A 436 21.52 -34.22 -4.96
C MET A 436 20.80 -35.48 -4.47
N GLU A 437 21.53 -36.55 -4.19
CA GLU A 437 20.99 -37.80 -3.61
C GLU A 437 20.23 -37.56 -2.31
N THR A 438 20.67 -36.61 -1.48
CA THR A 438 19.98 -36.25 -0.24
C THR A 438 18.56 -35.75 -0.52
N VAL A 439 18.35 -34.96 -1.57
CA VAL A 439 17.03 -34.44 -1.96
C VAL A 439 16.10 -35.61 -2.31
N VAL A 440 16.58 -36.56 -3.12
CA VAL A 440 15.81 -37.74 -3.51
C VAL A 440 15.44 -38.59 -2.29
N LYS A 441 16.42 -38.87 -1.42
CA LYS A 441 16.19 -39.66 -0.20
C LYS A 441 15.24 -38.96 0.76
N VAL A 442 15.33 -37.63 0.94
CA VAL A 442 14.38 -36.87 1.78
C VAL A 442 12.96 -36.98 1.23
N GLY A 443 12.77 -36.81 -0.08
CA GLY A 443 11.45 -36.97 -0.72
C GLY A 443 10.85 -38.37 -0.52
N GLU A 444 11.68 -39.42 -0.62
CA GLU A 444 11.26 -40.80 -0.32
C GLU A 444 10.86 -40.98 1.15
N VAL A 445 11.64 -40.43 2.08
CA VAL A 445 11.34 -40.50 3.51
C VAL A 445 10.03 -39.78 3.81
N LEU A 446 9.84 -38.54 3.35
CA LEU A 446 8.61 -37.78 3.56
C LEU A 446 7.38 -38.52 2.99
N THR A 447 7.52 -39.10 1.78
CA THR A 447 6.46 -39.89 1.15
C THR A 447 6.09 -41.13 1.98
N LYS A 448 7.10 -41.89 2.42
CA LYS A 448 6.91 -43.10 3.24
C LYS A 448 6.30 -42.77 4.59
N VAL A 449 6.74 -41.72 5.26
CA VAL A 449 6.22 -41.28 6.56
C VAL A 449 4.74 -40.93 6.47
N LEU A 450 4.34 -40.17 5.45
CA LEU A 450 2.93 -39.84 5.20
C LEU A 450 2.09 -41.08 4.89
N GLY A 451 2.67 -42.08 4.22
CA GLY A 451 2.02 -43.37 4.01
C GLY A 451 1.83 -44.18 5.30
N ILE A 452 2.89 -44.29 6.11
CA ILE A 452 2.85 -45.02 7.38
C ILE A 452 1.85 -44.37 8.35
N ASP A 453 1.86 -43.04 8.44
CA ASP A 453 0.99 -42.26 9.32
C ASP A 453 -0.38 -41.93 8.70
N TRP A 454 -0.76 -42.60 7.60
CA TRP A 454 -2.01 -42.31 6.89
C TRP A 454 -3.26 -42.45 7.77
N LYS A 455 -3.23 -43.27 8.83
CA LYS A 455 -4.36 -43.48 9.73
C LYS A 455 -4.44 -42.48 10.89
N HIS A 456 -3.32 -41.91 11.31
CA HIS A 456 -3.29 -41.04 12.48
C HIS A 456 -2.98 -39.58 12.16
N GLN A 457 -2.41 -39.25 10.99
CA GLN A 457 -2.12 -37.88 10.55
C GLN A 457 -1.41 -37.04 11.62
N VAL A 458 -0.59 -37.68 12.44
CA VAL A 458 0.27 -37.08 13.47
C VAL A 458 1.32 -36.17 12.84
N VAL A 459 1.79 -36.51 11.64
CA VAL A 459 2.78 -35.75 10.88
C VAL A 459 2.33 -34.30 10.64
N HIS A 460 1.07 -34.09 10.27
CA HIS A 460 0.48 -32.75 10.06
C HIS A 460 0.26 -31.95 11.35
N GLU A 461 0.49 -32.54 12.52
CA GLU A 461 0.49 -31.82 13.81
C GLU A 461 1.84 -31.12 14.08
N MET A 462 2.89 -31.42 13.31
CA MET A 462 4.27 -31.03 13.62
C MET A 462 4.75 -29.85 12.77
N PRO A 463 5.14 -28.72 13.38
CA PRO A 463 5.71 -27.59 12.64
C PRO A 463 6.97 -27.93 11.84
N LEU A 464 7.81 -28.83 12.36
CA LEU A 464 9.05 -29.25 11.69
C LEU A 464 8.77 -30.01 10.39
N PHE A 465 7.66 -30.76 10.30
CA PHE A 465 7.26 -31.40 9.06
C PHE A 465 6.93 -30.37 7.97
N GLU A 466 6.13 -29.36 8.31
CA GLU A 466 5.75 -28.28 7.38
C GLU A 466 6.99 -27.56 6.86
N GLU A 467 7.98 -27.32 7.73
CA GLU A 467 9.26 -26.73 7.34
C GLU A 467 10.05 -27.63 6.37
N LEU A 468 10.22 -28.91 6.71
CA LEU A 468 10.95 -29.86 5.87
C LEU A 468 10.28 -30.05 4.51
N TYR A 469 8.95 -30.16 4.50
CA TYR A 469 8.15 -30.28 3.29
C TYR A 469 8.31 -29.05 2.39
N GLU A 470 8.24 -27.84 2.96
CA GLU A 470 8.40 -26.60 2.21
C GLU A 470 9.80 -26.44 1.62
N ILE A 471 10.84 -26.78 2.40
CA ILE A 471 12.22 -26.81 1.90
C ILE A 471 12.34 -27.77 0.72
N HIS A 472 11.88 -29.01 0.88
CA HIS A 472 11.95 -30.04 -0.14
C HIS A 472 11.24 -29.62 -1.43
N MET A 473 9.99 -29.16 -1.32
CA MET A 473 9.20 -28.71 -2.46
C MET A 473 9.78 -27.46 -3.13
N GLY A 474 10.38 -26.56 -2.35
CA GLY A 474 11.08 -25.39 -2.85
C GLY A 474 12.32 -25.73 -3.69
N ILE A 475 13.13 -26.68 -3.20
CA ILE A 475 14.34 -27.16 -3.88
C ILE A 475 14.00 -27.85 -5.20
N LEU A 476 12.93 -28.66 -5.26
CA LEU A 476 12.55 -29.40 -6.48
C LEU A 476 12.07 -28.51 -7.66
N ALA A 477 11.88 -27.21 -7.44
CA ALA A 477 11.37 -26.22 -8.42
C ALA A 477 9.97 -26.52 -8.94
N ALA A 478 9.14 -25.51 -9.20
CA ALA A 478 7.87 -25.74 -9.92
C ALA A 478 8.16 -26.26 -11.34
N HIS A 479 7.52 -27.35 -11.74
CA HIS A 479 7.65 -27.90 -13.09
C HIS A 479 6.36 -27.63 -13.86
N ASP A 480 6.45 -27.20 -15.12
CA ASP A 480 5.31 -26.84 -15.99
C ASP A 480 4.49 -28.06 -16.46
N ASP A 481 4.04 -28.91 -15.54
CA ASP A 481 3.06 -29.96 -15.83
C ASP A 481 1.65 -29.39 -15.71
N VAL A 482 1.10 -28.95 -16.84
CA VAL A 482 -0.26 -28.39 -16.94
C VAL A 482 -1.30 -29.38 -16.39
N THR A 483 -1.12 -30.70 -16.60
CA THR A 483 -2.09 -31.71 -16.17
C THR A 483 -2.08 -31.89 -14.65
N HIS A 484 -0.89 -31.84 -14.03
CA HIS A 484 -0.74 -31.88 -12.58
C HIS A 484 -1.31 -30.63 -11.93
N HIS A 485 -1.03 -29.44 -12.47
CA HIS A 485 -1.61 -28.19 -11.98
C HIS A 485 -3.14 -28.17 -12.05
N GLN A 486 -3.72 -28.68 -13.15
CA GLN A 486 -5.17 -28.82 -13.29
C GLN A 486 -5.76 -29.79 -12.24
N ARG A 487 -5.09 -30.93 -12.02
CA ARG A 487 -5.46 -31.91 -10.98
C ARG A 487 -5.42 -31.29 -9.58
N LEU A 488 -4.32 -30.64 -9.22
CA LEU A 488 -4.17 -29.95 -7.93
C LEU A 488 -5.23 -28.89 -7.71
N LYS A 489 -5.51 -28.08 -8.74
CA LYS A 489 -6.56 -27.06 -8.67
C LYS A 489 -7.91 -27.70 -8.36
N LYS A 490 -8.27 -28.77 -9.08
CA LYS A 490 -9.52 -29.51 -8.87
C LYS A 490 -9.58 -30.12 -7.47
N PHE A 491 -8.50 -30.75 -7.00
CA PHE A 491 -8.42 -31.28 -5.64
C PHE A 491 -8.64 -30.20 -4.58
N ARG A 492 -7.97 -29.05 -4.70
CA ARG A 492 -8.12 -27.94 -3.74
C ARG A 492 -9.52 -27.34 -3.76
N GLU A 493 -10.15 -27.19 -4.92
CA GLU A 493 -11.52 -26.71 -5.06
C GLU A 493 -12.51 -27.63 -4.34
N ILE A 494 -12.42 -28.94 -4.60
CA ILE A 494 -13.26 -29.96 -3.95
C ILE A 494 -13.03 -30.00 -2.43
N ILE A 495 -11.76 -30.01 -2.00
CA ILE A 495 -11.40 -30.05 -0.57
C ILE A 495 -11.99 -28.85 0.18
N VAL A 496 -11.81 -27.63 -0.34
CA VAL A 496 -12.33 -26.41 0.29
C VAL A 496 -13.86 -26.46 0.40
N GLN A 497 -14.53 -26.89 -0.66
CA GLN A 497 -15.98 -27.00 -0.69
C GLN A 497 -16.51 -28.03 0.33
N ILE A 498 -15.90 -29.21 0.41
CA ILE A 498 -16.27 -30.24 1.39
C ILE A 498 -15.99 -29.76 2.82
N GLU A 499 -14.86 -29.08 3.07
CA GLU A 499 -14.59 -28.50 4.38
C GLU A 499 -15.62 -27.45 4.79
N GLU A 500 -16.09 -26.60 3.86
CA GLU A 500 -17.14 -25.62 4.13
C GLU A 500 -18.47 -26.29 4.51
N TRP A 501 -18.82 -27.39 3.84
CA TRP A 501 -20.00 -28.17 4.19
C TRP A 501 -19.87 -28.84 5.56
N VAL A 502 -18.72 -29.39 5.91
CA VAL A 502 -18.48 -29.96 7.24
C VAL A 502 -18.52 -28.87 8.32
N LYS A 503 -17.89 -27.71 8.09
CA LYS A 503 -17.91 -26.57 9.02
C LYS A 503 -19.33 -26.02 9.26
N SER A 504 -20.21 -26.09 8.26
CA SER A 504 -21.58 -25.60 8.34
C SER A 504 -22.60 -26.64 8.81
N GLY A 505 -22.19 -27.90 9.05
CA GLY A 505 -23.11 -29.00 9.37
C GLY A 505 -24.04 -29.35 8.20
N GLY A 506 -23.58 -29.12 6.98
CA GLY A 506 -24.34 -29.25 5.74
C GLY A 506 -24.15 -30.58 5.01
N THR A 507 -23.32 -31.48 5.53
CA THR A 507 -22.89 -32.70 4.79
C THR A 507 -24.06 -33.58 4.34
N TYR A 508 -25.11 -33.74 5.15
CA TYR A 508 -26.29 -34.52 4.78
C TYR A 508 -27.08 -33.90 3.62
N LYS A 509 -27.11 -32.56 3.52
CA LYS A 509 -27.82 -31.87 2.42
C LYS A 509 -27.07 -31.96 1.09
N HIS A 510 -25.75 -32.07 1.16
CA HIS A 510 -24.85 -32.10 0.00
C HIS A 510 -24.31 -33.51 -0.28
N SER A 511 -24.96 -34.58 0.21
CA SER A 511 -24.41 -35.94 0.11
C SER A 511 -24.19 -36.41 -1.33
N GLU A 512 -25.13 -36.10 -2.23
CA GLU A 512 -25.01 -36.45 -3.66
C GLU A 512 -23.88 -35.66 -4.33
N GLU A 513 -23.70 -34.39 -3.98
CA GLU A 513 -22.62 -33.54 -4.50
C GLU A 513 -21.25 -34.05 -4.02
N ILE A 514 -21.14 -34.43 -2.74
CA ILE A 514 -19.94 -35.04 -2.16
C ILE A 514 -19.60 -36.37 -2.86
N GLU A 515 -20.59 -37.21 -3.17
CA GLU A 515 -20.35 -38.47 -3.90
C GLU A 515 -19.83 -38.22 -5.32
N VAL A 516 -20.36 -37.20 -6.02
CA VAL A 516 -19.86 -36.78 -7.33
C VAL A 516 -18.41 -36.30 -7.22
N ASP A 517 -18.13 -35.42 -6.25
CA ASP A 517 -16.78 -34.89 -6.00
C ASP A 517 -15.76 -36.01 -5.67
N ILE A 518 -16.18 -37.02 -4.90
CA ILE A 518 -15.35 -38.19 -4.59
C ILE A 518 -15.05 -39.00 -5.86
N ASN A 519 -16.04 -39.20 -6.74
CA ASN A 519 -15.83 -39.90 -7.99
C ASN A 519 -14.91 -39.13 -8.94
N ASP A 520 -15.03 -37.81 -8.96
CA ASP A 520 -14.12 -36.92 -9.68
C ASP A 520 -12.68 -37.06 -9.17
N ILE A 521 -12.47 -37.13 -7.85
CA ILE A 521 -11.14 -37.40 -7.27
C ILE A 521 -10.62 -38.77 -7.71
N LYS A 522 -11.45 -39.82 -7.67
CA LYS A 522 -11.05 -41.17 -8.12
C LYS A 522 -10.62 -41.17 -9.58
N GLU A 523 -11.36 -40.48 -10.45
CA GLU A 523 -11.01 -40.37 -11.88
C GLU A 523 -9.63 -39.70 -12.04
N GLN A 524 -9.39 -38.57 -11.36
CA GLN A 524 -8.09 -37.88 -11.44
C GLN A 524 -6.92 -38.72 -10.88
N MET A 525 -7.17 -39.49 -9.81
CA MET A 525 -6.17 -40.41 -9.23
C MET A 525 -5.91 -41.60 -10.17
N GLN A 526 -6.95 -42.13 -10.80
CA GLN A 526 -6.82 -43.21 -11.78
C GLN A 526 -6.10 -42.75 -13.05
N ASP A 527 -6.36 -41.54 -13.52
CA ASP A 527 -5.63 -40.93 -14.63
C ASP A 527 -4.14 -40.80 -14.30
N PHE A 528 -3.80 -40.32 -13.10
CA PHE A 528 -2.41 -40.24 -12.67
C PHE A 528 -1.73 -41.61 -12.64
N LEU A 529 -2.38 -42.60 -12.03
CA LEU A 529 -1.89 -43.98 -11.99
C LEU A 529 -1.67 -44.53 -13.41
N GLY A 530 -2.61 -44.27 -14.32
CA GLY A 530 -2.52 -44.64 -15.72
C GLY A 530 -1.35 -43.96 -16.45
N HIS A 531 -1.02 -42.71 -16.09
CA HIS A 531 0.17 -42.03 -16.59
C HIS A 531 1.46 -42.71 -16.12
N LEU A 532 1.59 -43.00 -14.81
CA LEU A 532 2.75 -43.71 -14.27
C LEU A 532 2.97 -45.07 -14.96
N GLN A 533 1.91 -45.84 -15.14
CA GLN A 533 1.98 -47.15 -15.79
C GLN A 533 2.43 -47.10 -17.26
N ARG A 534 2.11 -46.02 -17.98
CA ARG A 534 2.55 -45.83 -19.36
C ARG A 534 4.01 -45.41 -19.43
N ASP A 535 4.46 -44.57 -18.50
CA ASP A 535 5.83 -44.06 -18.49
C ASP A 535 6.84 -45.13 -18.06
N VAL A 536 6.48 -46.01 -17.10
CA VAL A 536 7.31 -47.17 -16.73
C VAL A 536 7.57 -48.11 -17.92
N LYS A 537 6.65 -48.18 -18.90
CA LYS A 537 6.79 -49.04 -20.09
C LYS A 537 7.65 -48.42 -21.20
N ARG A 538 8.04 -47.15 -21.09
CA ARG A 538 8.84 -46.43 -22.10
C ARG A 538 10.32 -46.46 -21.68
N GLU A 539 11.01 -47.57 -21.97
CA GLU A 539 12.38 -47.86 -21.51
C GLU A 539 13.51 -46.99 -22.13
N THR A 540 13.24 -46.10 -23.09
CA THR A 540 14.28 -45.50 -23.96
C THR A 540 14.29 -43.98 -24.09
N ASP A 541 13.59 -43.24 -23.22
CA ASP A 541 13.62 -41.77 -23.25
C ASP A 541 14.84 -41.21 -22.47
N ALA A 542 15.54 -40.24 -23.05
CA ALA A 542 16.69 -39.55 -22.44
C ALA A 542 16.34 -38.78 -21.14
N ASN A 543 15.05 -38.62 -20.82
CA ASN A 543 14.54 -37.85 -19.68
C ASN A 543 13.80 -38.72 -18.64
N ILE A 544 14.01 -40.04 -18.62
CA ILE A 544 13.28 -40.94 -17.70
C ILE A 544 13.51 -40.56 -16.22
N TYR A 545 14.75 -40.20 -15.85
CA TYR A 545 15.07 -39.82 -14.46
C TYR A 545 14.31 -38.55 -14.00
N ASP A 546 14.26 -37.53 -14.84
CA ASP A 546 13.52 -36.29 -14.54
C ASP A 546 12.01 -36.57 -14.38
N ARG A 547 11.44 -37.44 -15.22
CA ARG A 547 10.03 -37.85 -15.10
C ARG A 547 9.76 -38.65 -13.83
N TYR A 548 10.69 -39.51 -13.42
CA TYR A 548 10.60 -40.23 -12.15
C TYR A 548 10.56 -39.26 -10.96
N LEU A 549 11.48 -38.28 -10.92
CA LEU A 549 11.49 -37.26 -9.86
C LEU A 549 10.20 -36.43 -9.84
N MET A 550 9.66 -36.06 -11.01
CA MET A 550 8.36 -35.38 -11.11
C MET A 550 7.23 -36.23 -10.56
N ALA A 551 7.22 -37.52 -10.88
CA ALA A 551 6.18 -38.43 -10.41
C ALA A 551 6.24 -38.62 -8.89
N GLN A 552 7.44 -38.75 -8.31
CA GLN A 552 7.63 -38.76 -6.85
C GLN A 552 7.12 -37.47 -6.20
N ARG A 553 7.50 -36.31 -6.76
CA ARG A 553 7.04 -35.01 -6.27
C ARG A 553 5.51 -34.89 -6.31
N ASN A 554 4.89 -35.24 -7.44
CA ASN A 554 3.44 -35.17 -7.60
C ASN A 554 2.73 -36.06 -6.58
N LEU A 555 3.26 -37.28 -6.33
CA LEU A 555 2.73 -38.18 -5.31
C LEU A 555 2.85 -37.59 -3.91
N LEU A 556 4.00 -37.02 -3.57
CA LEU A 556 4.23 -36.37 -2.28
C LEU A 556 3.26 -35.20 -2.06
N GLU A 557 3.06 -34.35 -3.07
CA GLU A 557 2.14 -33.22 -2.99
C GLU A 557 0.67 -33.66 -2.82
N TYR A 558 0.26 -34.74 -3.50
CA TYR A 558 -1.06 -35.32 -3.31
C TYR A 558 -1.23 -35.91 -1.90
N ARG A 559 -0.24 -36.68 -1.41
CA ARG A 559 -0.26 -37.21 -0.05
C ARG A 559 -0.34 -36.09 0.99
N TYR A 560 0.41 -35.00 0.79
CA TYR A 560 0.38 -33.84 1.68
C TYR A 560 -1.01 -33.19 1.73
N ILE A 561 -1.58 -32.82 0.57
CA ILE A 561 -2.87 -32.11 0.50
C ILE A 561 -4.01 -32.96 1.08
N PHE A 562 -4.06 -34.25 0.73
CA PHE A 562 -5.08 -35.13 1.27
C PHE A 562 -4.84 -35.48 2.74
N GLY A 563 -3.59 -35.60 3.17
CA GLY A 563 -3.24 -35.79 4.59
C GLY A 563 -3.67 -34.61 5.46
N GLU A 564 -3.40 -33.38 5.00
CA GLU A 564 -3.83 -32.13 5.65
C GLU A 564 -5.37 -32.06 5.73
N PHE A 565 -6.06 -32.36 4.63
CA PHE A 565 -7.52 -32.41 4.59
C PHE A 565 -8.10 -33.43 5.58
N LEU A 566 -7.57 -34.66 5.62
CA LEU A 566 -8.04 -35.70 6.55
C LEU A 566 -7.74 -35.35 8.00
N TYR A 567 -6.61 -34.67 8.26
CA TYR A 567 -6.29 -34.12 9.57
C TYR A 567 -7.34 -33.07 9.98
N HIS A 568 -7.66 -32.11 9.10
CA HIS A 568 -8.69 -31.11 9.36
C HIS A 568 -10.05 -31.73 9.65
N LEU A 569 -10.51 -32.68 8.83
CA LEU A 569 -11.77 -33.39 9.08
C LEU A 569 -11.79 -34.07 10.45
N ARG A 570 -10.70 -34.72 10.84
CA ARG A 570 -10.58 -35.36 12.15
C ARG A 570 -10.69 -34.35 13.30
N THR A 571 -10.10 -33.15 13.15
CA THR A 571 -10.19 -32.10 14.19
C THR A 571 -11.60 -31.54 14.36
N MET A 572 -12.46 -31.64 13.34
CA MET A 572 -13.85 -31.17 13.40
C MET A 572 -14.77 -32.17 14.12
N GLY A 573 -14.42 -33.46 14.12
CA GLY A 573 -15.18 -34.54 14.76
C GLY A 573 -16.59 -34.75 14.19
N GLY A 574 -17.26 -35.85 14.54
CA GLY A 574 -18.65 -36.09 14.16
C GLY A 574 -18.84 -36.25 12.65
N GLU A 575 -19.37 -35.23 11.96
CA GLU A 575 -19.52 -35.22 10.49
C GLU A 575 -18.16 -35.35 9.78
N GLY A 576 -17.09 -34.78 10.36
CA GLY A 576 -15.75 -34.91 9.80
C GLY A 576 -15.26 -36.35 9.75
N ASP A 577 -15.54 -37.16 10.78
CA ASP A 577 -15.17 -38.58 10.80
C ASP A 577 -15.99 -39.40 9.78
N TYR A 578 -17.25 -39.03 9.55
CA TYR A 578 -18.10 -39.64 8.54
C TYR A 578 -17.56 -39.40 7.13
N ILE A 579 -17.25 -38.14 6.78
CA ILE A 579 -16.66 -37.81 5.48
C ILE A 579 -15.29 -38.48 5.33
N ARG A 580 -14.45 -38.43 6.36
CA ARG A 580 -13.13 -39.07 6.37
C ARG A 580 -13.19 -40.56 6.00
N ALA A 581 -14.21 -41.29 6.46
CA ALA A 581 -14.39 -42.70 6.13
C ALA A 581 -14.65 -42.93 4.62
N GLN A 582 -15.25 -41.97 3.92
CA GLN A 582 -15.50 -42.05 2.48
C GLN A 582 -14.22 -41.89 1.65
N PHE A 583 -13.16 -41.33 2.22
CA PHE A 583 -11.87 -41.09 1.56
C PHE A 583 -10.84 -42.21 1.77
N LEU A 584 -11.22 -43.32 2.44
CA LEU A 584 -10.31 -44.46 2.68
C LEU A 584 -9.77 -45.10 1.39
N PHE A 585 -10.43 -44.90 0.25
CA PHE A 585 -9.95 -45.41 -1.05
C PHE A 585 -8.62 -44.78 -1.48
N LEU A 586 -8.29 -43.58 -1.01
CA LEU A 586 -7.06 -42.88 -1.39
C LEU A 586 -5.80 -43.67 -1.05
N ASP A 587 -5.81 -44.39 0.08
CA ASP A 587 -4.69 -45.22 0.52
C ASP A 587 -4.31 -46.26 -0.54
N GLN A 588 -5.32 -46.92 -1.12
CA GLN A 588 -5.13 -47.94 -2.15
C GLN A 588 -4.52 -47.36 -3.43
N TYR A 589 -4.94 -46.15 -3.83
CA TYR A 589 -4.33 -45.49 -4.99
C TYR A 589 -2.89 -45.09 -4.70
N PHE A 590 -2.60 -44.56 -3.52
CA PHE A 590 -1.25 -44.18 -3.16
C PHE A 590 -0.30 -45.37 -3.05
N GLU A 591 -0.72 -46.48 -2.44
CA GLU A 591 0.03 -47.73 -2.42
C GLU A 591 0.33 -48.24 -3.84
N ALA A 592 -0.67 -48.20 -4.74
CA ALA A 592 -0.49 -48.61 -6.13
C ALA A 592 0.50 -47.71 -6.89
N MET A 593 0.43 -46.38 -6.69
CA MET A 593 1.35 -45.42 -7.28
C MET A 593 2.79 -45.62 -6.76
N GLU A 594 2.94 -45.84 -5.47
CA GLU A 594 4.23 -46.06 -4.82
C GLU A 594 4.88 -47.37 -5.26
N ALA A 595 4.09 -48.44 -5.44
CA ALA A 595 4.57 -49.70 -6.01
C ALA A 595 5.14 -49.50 -7.42
N HIS A 596 4.43 -48.77 -8.28
CA HIS A 596 4.92 -48.46 -9.63
C HIS A 596 6.16 -47.58 -9.64
N LEU A 597 6.25 -46.58 -8.74
CA LEU A 597 7.46 -45.77 -8.60
C LEU A 597 8.65 -46.61 -8.12
N THR A 598 8.43 -47.56 -7.21
CA THR A 598 9.46 -48.48 -6.73
C THR A 598 9.99 -49.36 -7.86
N ASP A 599 9.09 -49.89 -8.70
CA ASP A 599 9.48 -50.64 -9.90
C ASP A 599 10.26 -49.77 -10.89
N TRP A 600 9.85 -48.52 -11.07
CA TRP A 600 10.55 -47.56 -11.93
C TRP A 600 11.96 -47.25 -11.42
N LYS A 601 12.13 -47.09 -10.10
CA LYS A 601 13.42 -46.89 -9.45
C LYS A 601 14.36 -48.05 -9.72
N ARG A 602 13.89 -49.29 -9.58
CA ARG A 602 14.68 -50.51 -9.86
C ARG A 602 15.17 -50.58 -11.30
N MET A 603 14.37 -50.09 -12.26
CA MET A 603 14.80 -50.00 -13.66
C MET A 603 15.89 -48.96 -13.87
N LEU A 604 15.80 -47.82 -13.17
CA LEU A 604 16.75 -46.71 -13.27
C LEU A 604 18.07 -46.97 -12.53
N PHE A 605 18.01 -47.67 -11.39
CA PHE A 605 19.14 -47.92 -10.48
C PHE A 605 19.26 -49.41 -10.14
N PRO A 606 19.64 -50.28 -11.09
CA PRO A 606 19.72 -51.72 -10.86
C PRO A 606 20.80 -52.14 -9.85
N GLU A 607 21.78 -51.26 -9.55
CA GLU A 607 22.87 -51.52 -8.60
C GLU A 607 22.52 -51.22 -7.13
N GLU A 608 21.38 -50.58 -6.84
CA GLU A 608 20.92 -50.25 -5.48
C GLU A 608 19.85 -51.23 -4.92
N SER A 609 19.59 -52.34 -5.63
CA SER A 609 18.56 -53.35 -5.27
C SER A 609 19.05 -54.50 -4.40
#